data_AF-A0A7X4C296-F1
#
_entry.id   AF-A0A7X4C296-F1
#
_cell.length_a   1.000
_cell.length_b   1.000
_cell.length_c   1.000
_cell.angle_alpha   90.00
_cell.angle_beta   90.00
_cell.angle_gamma   90.00
#
_symmetry.space_group_name_H-M   'P 1'
#
loop_
_entity.id
_entity.type
_entity.pdbx_description
1 polymer ?
#
loop_
_entity_poly.entity_id
_entity_poly.type
_entity_poly.pdbx_seq_one_letter_code
_entity_poly.pdbx_strand_id
1 'polypeptide(L)' 'MQGKTALVTGGTTGIGFVTARALAEKGAAVTIVGRNPQRGERAAGGGRRGARPRAGSGWRAGTQP' A
#
# COMPACT_ATOMS: atom_id res chain seq x y z
N MET A 1 10.78 8.34 -2.84
CA MET A 1 10.48 7.07 -3.55
C MET A 1 9.53 7.28 -4.73
N GLN A 2 9.36 8.53 -5.19
CA GLN A 2 8.51 8.86 -6.32
C GLN A 2 8.83 8.01 -7.55
N GLY A 3 7.79 7.42 -8.15
CA GLY A 3 7.90 6.59 -9.35
C GLY A 3 8.47 5.18 -9.12
N LYS A 4 8.75 4.79 -7.87
CA LYS A 4 9.22 3.43 -7.54
C LYS A 4 8.07 2.55 -7.08
N THR A 5 8.17 1.26 -7.38
CA THR A 5 7.25 0.22 -6.89
C THR A 5 7.94 -0.59 -5.81
N ALA A 6 7.26 -0.86 -4.71
CA ALA A 6 7.77 -1.63 -3.58
C ALA A 6 6.81 -2.76 -3.20
N LEU A 7 7.36 -3.93 -2.92
CA LEU A 7 6.66 -5.09 -2.37
C LEU A 7 7.07 -5.27 -0.91
N VAL A 8 6.10 -5.30 0.00
CA VAL A 8 6.34 -5.50 1.44
C VAL A 8 5.69 -6.80 1.89
N THR A 9 6.50 -7.80 2.18
CA THR A 9 6.06 -9.06 2.79
C THR A 9 5.86 -8.87 4.30
N GLY A 10 4.79 -9.44 4.85
CA GLY A 10 4.44 -9.22 6.26
C GLY A 10 3.97 -7.79 6.57
N GLY A 11 3.60 -7.00 5.55
CA GLY A 11 3.24 -5.58 5.71
C GLY A 11 1.86 -5.32 6.33
N THR A 12 1.16 -6.35 6.83
CA THR A 12 -0.20 -6.22 7.37
C THR A 12 -0.23 -5.70 8.81
N THR A 13 0.89 -5.76 9.53
CA THR A 13 1.03 -5.30 10.93
C THR A 13 2.48 -4.93 11.26
N GLY A 14 2.71 -4.31 12.41
CA GLY A 14 4.05 -4.11 12.98
C GLY A 14 4.97 -3.27 12.10
N ILE A 15 6.26 -3.61 12.08
CA ILE A 15 7.28 -2.88 11.31
C ILE A 15 6.98 -2.90 9.81
N GLY A 16 6.51 -4.03 9.28
CA GLY A 16 6.15 -4.12 7.86
C GLY A 16 5.07 -3.12 7.45
N PHE A 17 4.07 -2.91 8.32
CA PHE A 17 3.02 -1.91 8.08
C PHE A 17 3.57 -0.47 8.10
N VAL A 18 4.38 -0.13 9.10
CA VAL A 18 5.00 1.20 9.21
C VAL A 18 5.92 1.48 8.03
N THR A 19 6.71 0.49 7.61
CA THR A 19 7.55 0.57 6.42
C THR A 19 6.73 0.79 5.15
N ALA A 20 5.67 0.00 4.94
CA ALA A 20 4.79 0.16 3.78
C ALA A 20 4.15 1.56 3.72
N ARG A 21 3.70 2.08 4.88
CA ARG A 21 3.17 3.44 5.01
C ARG A 21 4.22 4.50 4.67
N ALA A 22 5.42 4.42 5.26
CA ALA A 22 6.48 5.39 5.02
C ALA A 22 6.95 5.40 3.56
N LEU A 23 6.95 4.23 2.89
CA LEU A 23 7.23 4.13 1.46
C LEU A 23 6.16 4.81 0.61
N ALA A 24 4.88 4.63 0.94
CA ALA A 24 3.76 5.27 0.27
C ALA A 24 3.77 6.79 0.46
N GLU A 25 4.02 7.28 1.68
CA GLU A 25 4.17 8.71 1.99
C GLU A 25 5.33 9.34 1.19
N LYS A 26 6.39 8.58 0.93
CA LYS A 26 7.50 8.97 0.05
C LYS A 26 7.19 8.80 -1.45
N GLY A 27 5.94 8.56 -1.84
CA GLY A 27 5.47 8.49 -3.23
C GLY A 27 5.73 7.17 -3.95
N ALA A 28 6.03 6.08 -3.24
CA ALA A 28 6.10 4.75 -3.84
C ALA A 28 4.70 4.19 -4.13
N ALA A 29 4.59 3.37 -5.17
CA ALA A 29 3.49 2.42 -5.31
C ALA A 29 3.81 1.18 -4.45
N VAL A 30 3.02 0.91 -3.42
CA VAL A 30 3.32 -0.15 -2.45
C VAL A 30 2.29 -1.27 -2.51
N THR A 31 2.76 -2.51 -2.61
CA THR A 31 1.96 -3.73 -2.48
C THR A 31 2.32 -4.43 -1.17
N ILE A 32 1.31 -4.75 -0.37
CA ILE A 32 1.48 -5.50 0.89
C ILE A 32 1.06 -6.96 0.68
N VAL A 33 1.89 -7.90 1.14
CA VAL A 33 1.58 -9.33 1.11
C VAL A 33 1.46 -9.86 2.54
N GLY A 34 0.37 -10.57 2.81
CA GLY A 34 0.14 -11.25 4.08
C GLY A 34 -0.83 -12.41 3.93
N ARG A 35 -0.83 -13.30 4.92
CA ARG A 35 -1.65 -14.52 4.93
C ARG A 35 -3.11 -14.28 5.29
N ASN A 36 -3.39 -13.19 6.03
CA ASN A 36 -4.74 -12.85 6.44
C ASN A 36 -5.26 -11.69 5.58
N PRO A 37 -6.23 -11.94 4.67
CA PRO A 37 -6.74 -10.92 3.76
C PRO A 37 -7.44 -9.77 4.50
N GLN A 38 -8.13 -10.08 5.60
CA GLN A 38 -8.85 -9.09 6.42
C GLN A 38 -7.89 -8.09 7.09
N ARG A 39 -6.73 -8.57 7.56
CA ARG A 39 -5.66 -7.70 8.06
C ARG A 39 -5.03 -6.88 6.94
N GLY A 40 -4.88 -7.48 5.75
CA GLY A 40 -4.41 -6.77 4.55
C GLY A 40 -5.33 -5.63 4.14
N GLU A 41 -6.64 -5.85 4.14
CA GLU A 41 -7.65 -4.84 3.81
C GLU A 41 -7.65 -3.67 4.81
N ARG A 42 -7.53 -3.98 6.11
CA ARG A 42 -7.38 -2.94 7.15
C ARG A 42 -6.08 -2.15 6.97
N ALA A 43 -4.97 -2.82 6.70
CA ALA A 43 -3.69 -2.17 6.43
C ALA A 43 -3.71 -1.31 5.15
N ALA A 44 -4.50 -1.70 4.15
CA ALA A 44 -4.67 -0.96 2.90
C ALA A 44 -5.74 0.16 2.96
N GLY A 45 -6.47 0.30 4.07
CA GLY A 45 -7.50 1.34 4.22
C GLY A 45 -8.85 1.03 3.57
N GLY A 46 -9.23 -0.25 3.47
CA GLY A 46 -10.64 -0.65 3.24
C GLY A 46 -11.11 -0.78 1.79
N GLY A 47 -10.24 -0.74 0.79
CA GLY A 47 -10.65 -0.93 -0.61
C GLY A 47 -9.75 -1.89 -1.36
N ARG A 48 -10.25 -3.07 -1.74
CA ARG A 48 -9.61 -3.87 -2.79
C ARG A 48 -9.72 -3.11 -4.11
N ARG A 49 -8.64 -2.45 -4.51
CA ARG A 49 -8.41 -2.11 -5.91
C ARG A 49 -7.18 -2.88 -6.36
N GLY A 50 -7.44 -4.05 -6.97
CA GLY A 50 -6.45 -4.72 -7.80
C GLY A 50 -6.08 -3.76 -8.92
N ALA A 51 -5.00 -3.01 -8.74
CA ALA A 51 -4.46 -2.15 -9.76
C ALA A 51 -3.29 -2.88 -10.42
N ARG A 52 -3.45 -3.16 -11.72
CA ARG A 52 -2.35 -3.50 -12.63
C ARG A 52 -1.20 -2.51 -12.40
N PRO A 53 0.07 -2.91 -12.61
CA PRO A 53 1.18 -1.97 -12.62
C PRO A 53 1.00 -1.02 -13.81
N ARG A 54 0.29 0.09 -13.63
CA ARG A 54 0.39 1.24 -14.51
C ARG A 54 1.33 2.21 -13.83
N ALA A 55 2.49 2.39 -14.47
CA ALA A 55 3.37 3.51 -14.20
C ALA A 55 2.52 4.79 -14.14
N GLY A 56 2.52 5.46 -12.99
CA GLY A 56 1.83 6.73 -12.81
C GLY A 56 0.43 6.65 -12.20
N SER A 57 0.33 6.27 -10.92
CA SER A 57 -0.59 6.92 -9.98
C SER A 57 -0.23 6.48 -8.56
N GLY A 58 0.62 7.27 -7.93
CA GLY A 58 0.88 7.15 -6.50
C GLY A 58 -0.41 7.26 -5.71
N TRP A 59 -0.40 6.65 -4.53
CA TRP A 59 -1.46 6.69 -3.54
C TRP A 59 -2.11 8.09 -3.47
N ARG A 60 -3.37 8.21 -3.93
CA ARG A 60 -4.20 9.40 -3.70
C ARG A 60 -5.06 9.12 -2.47
N ALA A 61 -4.69 9.71 -1.35
CA ALA A 61 -5.63 9.97 -0.25
C ALA A 61 -6.61 11.04 -0.74
N GLY A 62 -7.71 10.61 -1.36
CA GLY A 62 -8.83 11.49 -1.69
C GLY A 62 -9.82 11.51 -0.52
N THR A 63 -9.94 12.65 0.14
CA THR A 63 -11.13 13.02 0.92
C THR A 63 -12.28 13.36 -0.05
N GLN A 64 -13.46 12.76 0.21
CA GLN A 64 -14.86 13.23 -0.01
C GLN A 64 -15.45 13.34 -1.44
N PRO A 65 -16.79 13.29 -1.59
CA PRO A 65 -17.84 12.90 -0.63
C PRO A 65 -18.32 11.45 -0.77
#